data_AF-A0A941LGH8-F1
#
_entry.id   AF-A0A941LGH8-F1
#
_cell.length_a   1.000
_cell.length_b   1.000
_cell.length_c   1.000
_cell.angle_alpha   90.00
_cell.angle_beta   90.00
_cell.angle_gamma   90.00
#
_symmetry.space_group_name_H-M   'P 1'
#
loop_
_entity.id
_entity.type
_entity.pdbx_description
1 polymer ?
#
loop_
_entity_poly.entity_id
_entity_poly.type
_entity_poly.pdbx_seq_one_letter_code
_entity_poly.pdbx_strand_id
1 'polypeptide(L)'
;MGSAAVPERAQRDLTELSTEEVFYLRVEGYTDPTGSRETNEELGTARAHAVAKALQAGLKVSTQVEVVGRGGCCFMPNHADSRRVEITMLLRGRCGDPPSVEERSQMPPVTSVVSTGVTGDSVKP
;
A
#
# COMPACT_ATOMS: atom_id res chain seq x y z
N MET A 1 7.13 -14.32 29.78
CA MET A 1 5.75 -14.06 29.33
C MET A 1 5.81 -13.07 28.18
N GLY A 2 5.22 -13.37 27.01
CA GLY A 2 5.26 -12.48 25.84
C GLY A 2 4.28 -11.31 25.95
N SER A 3 4.51 -10.23 25.20
CA SER A 3 3.59 -9.07 25.13
C SER A 3 2.86 -9.01 23.80
N ALA A 4 1.60 -8.57 23.85
CA ALA A 4 0.76 -8.24 22.69
C ALA A 4 0.68 -6.73 22.41
N ALA A 5 1.34 -5.90 23.21
CA ALA A 5 1.34 -4.46 23.01
C ALA A 5 2.05 -4.09 21.70
N VAL A 6 1.42 -3.21 20.91
CA VAL A 6 2.02 -2.62 19.73
C VAL A 6 2.99 -1.52 20.19
N PRO A 7 4.29 -1.59 19.84
CA PRO A 7 5.24 -0.53 20.18
C PRO A 7 4.88 0.80 19.52
N GLU A 8 5.19 1.93 20.16
CA GLU A 8 4.83 3.28 19.67
C GLU A 8 5.28 3.55 18.23
N ARG A 9 6.46 3.03 17.85
CA ARG A 9 6.94 3.14 16.46
C ARG A 9 5.99 2.45 15.50
N ALA A 10 5.64 1.19 15.76
CA ALA A 10 4.70 0.45 14.92
C ALA A 10 3.30 1.08 14.95
N GLN A 11 2.87 1.64 16.08
CA GLN A 11 1.60 2.35 16.16
C GLN A 11 1.57 3.55 15.18
N ARG A 12 2.65 4.32 15.09
CA ARG A 12 2.76 5.41 14.10
C ARG A 12 2.72 4.88 12.68
N ASP A 13 3.55 3.89 12.37
CA ASP A 13 3.63 3.30 11.04
C ASP A 13 2.25 2.77 10.57
N LEU A 14 1.51 2.09 11.46
CA LEU A 14 0.16 1.57 11.17
C LEU A 14 -0.89 2.67 11.01
N THR A 15 -0.74 3.80 11.70
CA THR A 15 -1.67 4.94 11.60
C THR A 15 -1.43 5.76 10.33
N GLU A 16 -0.18 5.78 9.83
CA GLU A 16 0.20 6.47 8.58
C GLU A 16 -0.16 5.68 7.32
N LEU A 17 -0.50 4.40 7.43
CA LEU A 17 -1.01 3.63 6.30
C LEU A 17 -2.30 4.27 5.79
N SER A 18 -2.24 4.84 4.58
CA SER A 18 -3.40 5.42 3.92
C SER A 18 -4.37 4.32 3.47
N THR A 19 -5.42 4.13 4.25
CA THR A 19 -6.43 3.07 4.06
C THR A 19 -7.76 3.63 3.55
N GLU A 20 -7.75 4.66 2.72
CA GLU A 20 -8.98 5.36 2.28
C GLU A 20 -9.94 4.47 1.49
N GLU A 21 -9.43 3.36 0.94
CA GLU A 21 -10.19 2.44 0.09
C GLU A 21 -10.11 0.99 0.56
N VAL A 22 -9.68 0.70 1.79
CA VAL A 22 -9.67 -0.68 2.28
C VAL A 22 -11.11 -1.16 2.46
N PHE A 23 -11.47 -2.25 1.78
CA PHE A 23 -12.78 -2.89 1.89
C PHE A 23 -12.73 -4.10 2.84
N TYR A 24 -11.61 -4.83 2.83
CA TYR A 24 -11.40 -5.99 3.69
C TYR A 24 -9.97 -5.98 4.24
N LEU A 25 -9.85 -6.34 5.51
CA LEU A 25 -8.62 -6.41 6.27
C LEU A 25 -8.56 -7.77 6.98
N ARG A 26 -7.49 -8.53 6.76
CA ARG A 26 -7.18 -9.74 7.52
C ARG A 26 -5.86 -9.56 8.24
N VAL A 27 -5.87 -9.81 9.54
CA VAL A 27 -4.69 -9.70 10.41
C VAL A 27 -4.41 -11.06 11.04
N GLU A 28 -3.24 -11.61 10.78
CA GLU A 28 -2.83 -12.94 11.24
C GLU A 28 -1.62 -12.82 12.16
N GLY A 29 -1.72 -13.32 13.39
CA GLY A 29 -0.68 -13.19 14.40
C GLY A 29 0.07 -14.50 14.65
N TYR A 30 1.40 -14.44 14.60
CA TYR A 30 2.29 -15.59 14.71
C TYR A 30 3.25 -15.43 15.89
N THR A 31 3.74 -16.55 16.39
CA THR A 31 4.78 -16.61 17.42
C THR A 31 5.85 -17.60 17.00
N ASP A 32 6.98 -17.58 17.70
CA ASP A 32 7.97 -18.64 17.61
C ASP A 32 7.51 -19.87 18.45
N PRO A 33 8.22 -21.01 18.42
CA PRO A 33 7.80 -22.22 19.14
C PRO A 33 8.13 -22.17 20.64
N THR A 34 8.57 -21.04 21.19
CA THR A 34 8.88 -20.92 22.62
C THR A 34 7.59 -20.81 23.42
N GLY A 35 7.33 -21.81 24.27
CA GLY A 35 6.11 -21.86 25.09
C GLY A 35 5.17 -22.99 24.66
N SER A 36 4.02 -23.10 25.32
CA SER A 36 3.00 -24.08 24.94
C SER A 36 2.27 -23.62 23.68
N ARG A 37 1.74 -24.57 22.92
CA ARG A 37 0.92 -24.28 21.73
C ARG A 37 -0.27 -23.38 22.08
N GLU A 38 -0.97 -23.68 23.16
CA GLU A 38 -2.16 -22.93 23.61
C GLU A 38 -1.81 -21.48 23.96
N THR A 39 -0.78 -21.27 24.80
CA THR A 39 -0.30 -19.92 25.14
C THR A 39 0.14 -19.14 23.91
N ASN A 40 0.74 -19.81 22.94
CA ASN A 40 1.18 -19.19 21.70
C ASN A 40 -0.01 -18.83 20.79
N GLU A 41 -1.04 -19.67 20.69
CA GLU A 41 -2.26 -19.31 19.95
C GLU A 41 -2.96 -18.10 20.56
N GLU A 42 -3.08 -18.05 21.89
CA GLU A 42 -3.62 -16.90 22.60
C GLU A 42 -2.79 -15.63 22.34
N LEU A 43 -1.46 -15.73 22.44
CA LEU A 43 -0.55 -14.62 22.22
C LEU A 43 -0.57 -14.11 20.77
N GLY A 44 -0.61 -15.02 19.80
CA GLY A 44 -0.73 -14.70 18.37
C GLY A 44 -2.05 -13.96 18.11
N THR A 45 -3.16 -14.49 18.62
CA THR A 45 -4.48 -13.87 18.51
C THR A 45 -4.52 -12.47 19.14
N ALA A 46 -3.97 -12.32 20.34
CA ALA A 46 -3.93 -11.04 21.05
C ALA A 46 -3.11 -9.98 20.28
N ARG A 47 -1.97 -10.36 19.70
CA ARG A 47 -1.16 -9.48 18.85
C ARG A 47 -1.90 -9.04 17.59
N ALA A 48 -2.57 -9.98 16.92
CA ALA A 48 -3.36 -9.68 15.74
C ALA A 48 -4.50 -8.70 16.06
N HIS A 49 -5.19 -8.87 17.20
CA HIS A 49 -6.19 -7.91 17.67
C HIS A 49 -5.62 -6.52 17.94
N ALA A 50 -4.44 -6.44 18.57
CA ALA A 50 -3.82 -5.16 18.86
C ALA A 50 -3.46 -4.39 17.58
N VAL A 51 -2.91 -5.09 16.58
CA VAL A 51 -2.62 -4.51 15.26
C VAL A 51 -3.90 -4.13 14.51
N ALA A 52 -4.93 -4.99 14.52
CA ALA A 52 -6.21 -4.67 13.89
C ALA A 52 -6.85 -3.42 14.48
N LYS A 53 -6.81 -3.26 15.81
CA LYS A 53 -7.30 -2.05 16.49
C LYS A 53 -6.51 -0.80 16.10
N ALA A 54 -5.19 -0.92 15.98
CA ALA A 54 -4.34 0.17 15.55
C ALA A 54 -4.67 0.62 14.12
N LEU A 55 -4.85 -0.32 13.20
CA LEU A 55 -5.25 -0.05 11.81
C LEU A 55 -6.65 0.57 11.72
N GLN A 56 -7.61 0.02 12.48
CA GLN A 56 -8.99 0.52 12.51
C GLN A 56 -9.11 1.98 12.94
N ALA A 57 -8.19 2.49 13.77
CA ALA A 57 -8.16 3.89 14.15
C ALA A 57 -7.89 4.84 12.96
N GLY A 58 -7.25 4.35 11.89
CA GLY A 58 -6.98 5.08 10.66
C GLY A 58 -8.00 4.84 9.53
N LEU A 59 -8.89 3.85 9.66
CA LEU A 59 -9.87 3.52 8.61
C LEU A 59 -10.97 4.58 8.56
N LYS A 60 -11.15 5.22 7.40
CA LYS A 60 -12.21 6.22 7.16
C LYS A 60 -13.53 5.62 6.69
N VAL A 61 -13.50 4.36 6.23
CA VAL A 61 -14.64 3.65 5.64
C VAL A 61 -14.92 2.36 6.40
N SER A 62 -16.18 1.93 6.38
CA SER A 62 -16.55 0.63 6.94
C SER A 62 -15.79 -0.48 6.22
N THR A 63 -14.97 -1.20 6.97
CA THR A 63 -14.06 -2.24 6.48
C THR A 63 -14.39 -3.54 7.19
N GLN A 64 -14.54 -4.63 6.45
CA GLN A 64 -14.66 -5.95 7.06
C GLN A 64 -13.31 -6.37 7.64
N VAL A 65 -13.26 -6.70 8.92
CA VAL A 65 -12.01 -7.09 9.60
C VAL A 65 -12.09 -8.53 10.10
N GLU A 66 -11.12 -9.34 9.70
CA GLU A 66 -10.90 -10.70 10.18
C GLU A 66 -9.58 -10.76 10.97
N VAL A 67 -9.62 -11.39 12.14
CA VAL A 67 -8.45 -11.57 13.01
C VAL A 67 -8.25 -13.06 13.23
N VAL A 68 -7.03 -13.55 12.98
CA VAL A 68 -6.70 -14.98 13.08
C VAL A 68 -5.45 -15.19 13.93
N GLY A 69 -5.55 -16.07 14.92
CA GLY A 69 -4.39 -16.59 15.66
C GLY A 69 -3.72 -17.74 14.91
N ARG A 70 -2.40 -17.67 14.77
CA ARG A 70 -1.55 -18.74 14.23
C ARG A 70 -0.27 -18.92 15.03
N GLY A 71 -0.29 -18.61 16.31
CA GLY A 71 0.90 -18.72 17.15
C GLY A 71 1.30 -20.17 17.43
N GLY A 72 0.35 -21.09 17.38
CA GLY A 72 0.61 -22.52 17.61
C GLY A 72 1.13 -23.27 16.40
N CYS A 73 1.35 -22.62 15.25
CA CYS A 73 1.69 -23.28 13.99
C CYS A 73 2.63 -22.45 13.12
N CYS A 74 2.92 -23.02 11.94
CA CYS A 74 3.32 -22.23 10.78
C CYS A 74 4.67 -21.50 10.98
N PHE A 75 5.58 -22.18 11.67
CA PHE A 75 6.90 -21.67 12.00
C PHE A 75 7.79 -21.58 10.77
N MET A 76 8.52 -20.48 10.68
CA MET A 76 9.57 -20.28 9.68
C MET A 76 10.84 -21.05 10.08
N PRO A 77 11.69 -21.45 9.11
CA PRO A 77 12.95 -22.14 9.39
C PRO A 77 13.84 -21.39 10.39
N ASN A 78 13.88 -20.06 10.27
CA ASN A 78 14.43 -19.20 11.31
C ASN A 78 13.30 -18.79 12.27
N HIS A 79 13.30 -19.35 13.47
CA HIS A 79 12.25 -19.12 14.46
C HIS A 79 12.13 -17.65 14.90
N ALA A 80 13.20 -16.86 14.80
CA ALA A 80 13.12 -15.43 15.10
C ALA A 80 12.13 -14.71 14.17
N ASP A 81 12.05 -15.14 12.91
CA ASP A 81 11.19 -14.57 11.88
C ASP A 81 9.72 -15.02 12.04
N SER A 82 9.46 -16.07 12.83
CA SER A 82 8.10 -16.50 13.16
C SER A 82 7.36 -15.49 14.05
N ARG A 83 8.08 -14.63 14.79
CA ARG A 83 7.48 -13.58 15.63
C ARG A 83 7.04 -12.40 14.76
N ARG A 84 5.86 -12.53 14.15
CA ARG A 84 5.36 -11.54 13.19
C ARG A 84 3.84 -11.41 13.25
N VAL A 85 3.34 -10.35 12.62
CA VAL A 85 1.94 -10.18 12.27
C VAL A 85 1.89 -9.93 10.77
N GLU A 86 1.05 -10.67 10.07
CA GLU A 86 0.80 -10.48 8.64
C GLU A 86 -0.50 -9.72 8.44
N ILE A 87 -0.50 -8.79 7.51
CA ILE A 87 -1.64 -7.93 7.19
C ILE A 87 -1.95 -8.12 5.71
N THR A 88 -3.15 -8.63 5.41
CA THR A 88 -3.68 -8.71 4.05
C THR A 88 -4.80 -7.69 3.89
N MET A 89 -4.70 -6.84 2.88
CA MET A 89 -5.67 -5.79 2.60
C MET A 89 -6.24 -5.98 1.19
N LEU A 90 -7.57 -5.87 1.06
CA LEU A 90 -8.23 -5.71 -0.22
C LEU A 90 -8.66 -4.25 -0.36
N LEU A 91 -8.07 -3.58 -1.35
CA LEU A 91 -8.39 -2.21 -1.70
C LEU A 91 -9.51 -2.20 -2.74
N ARG A 92 -10.46 -1.29 -2.56
CA ARG A 92 -11.52 -1.01 -3.53
C ARG A 92 -10.90 -0.22 -4.66
N GLY A 93 -10.35 -0.91 -5.65
CA GLY A 93 -9.86 -0.27 -6.85
C GLY A 93 -10.96 0.58 -7.48
N ARG A 94 -10.64 1.83 -7.82
CA ARG A 94 -11.48 2.58 -8.75
C ARG A 94 -11.24 1.97 -10.14
N CYS A 95 -12.30 1.53 -10.81
CA CYS A 95 -12.30 1.52 -12.27
C CYS A 95 -12.35 2.99 -12.72
N GLY A 96 -11.24 3.70 -12.57
CA GLY A 96 -11.06 4.98 -13.24
C GLY A 96 -10.72 4.69 -14.69
N ASP A 97 -11.36 5.40 -15.62
CA ASP A 97 -10.74 5.59 -16.93
C ASP A 97 -9.27 5.97 -16.72
N PRO A 98 -8.32 5.46 -17.54
CA PRO A 98 -6.92 5.86 -17.41
C PRO A 98 -6.88 7.38 -17.30
N PRO A 99 -6.04 7.96 -16.40
CA PRO A 99 -5.96 9.41 -16.28
C PRO A 99 -5.80 9.95 -17.69
N SER A 100 -6.77 10.77 -18.13
CA SER A 100 -6.74 11.31 -19.47
C SER A 100 -5.37 11.93 -19.63
N VAL A 101 -4.61 11.37 -20.57
CA VAL A 101 -3.34 11.95 -21.02
C VAL A 101 -3.72 13.18 -21.81
N GLU A 102 -4.36 14.16 -21.16
CA GLU A 102 -4.79 15.39 -21.77
C GLU A 102 -3.61 16.36 -21.77
N GLU A 103 -3.06 16.45 -22.98
CA GLU A 103 -2.58 17.69 -23.58
C GLU A 103 -1.32 18.32 -22.99
N ARG A 104 -0.19 17.65 -23.22
CA ARG A 104 1.11 18.35 -23.30
C ARG A 104 1.60 18.61 -24.72
N SER A 105 0.74 18.52 -25.73
CA SER A 105 1.13 18.77 -27.12
C SER A 105 0.10 19.54 -27.94
N GLN A 106 -0.44 20.63 -27.40
CA GLN A 106 -0.83 21.75 -28.24
C GLN A 106 0.31 22.79 -28.23
N MET A 107 1.40 22.47 -28.94
CA MET A 107 2.25 23.55 -29.46
C MET A 107 1.47 24.19 -30.62
N PRO A 108 1.34 25.52 -30.67
CA PRO A 108 0.75 26.18 -31.83
C PRO A 108 1.57 25.83 -33.09
N PRO A 109 0.95 25.74 -34.27
CA PRO A 109 1.68 25.44 -35.49
C PRO A 109 2.73 26.53 -35.73
N VAL A 110 4.00 26.12 -35.76
CA VAL A 110 5.09 27.00 -36.17
C VAL A 110 4.86 27.33 -37.64
N THR A 111 4.45 28.56 -37.92
CA THR A 111 4.22 29.04 -39.28
C THR A 111 5.58 29.10 -39.96
N SER A 112 5.83 28.19 -40.90
CA SER A 112 7.05 28.21 -41.70
C SER A 112 6.94 29.38 -42.67
N VAL A 113 7.65 30.47 -42.40
CA VAL A 113 7.80 31.58 -43.35
C VAL A 113 8.77 31.10 -44.44
N VAL A 114 8.22 30.59 -45.53
CA VAL A 114 8.99 30.37 -46.77
C VAL A 114 9.13 31.74 -47.44
N SER A 115 10.33 32.32 -47.37
CA SER A 115 10.67 33.52 -48.11
C SER A 115 10.96 33.14 -49.56
N THR A 116 10.04 33.47 -50.47
CA THR A 116 10.27 33.37 -51.92
C THR A 116 11.04 34.60 -52.38
N GLY A 117 12.36 34.48 -52.50
CA GLY A 117 13.17 35.42 -53.28
C GLY A 117 13.30 34.92 -54.72
N VAL A 118 12.59 35.55 -55.66
CA VAL A 118 12.87 35.40 -57.10
C VAL A 118 12.80 36.75 -57.79
N THR A 119 13.59 36.86 -58.87
CA THR A 119 13.82 37.99 -59.79
C THR A 119 14.92 38.95 -59.34
N GLY A 120 15.92 39.29 -60.15
CA GLY A 120 16.22 38.93 -61.53
C GLY A 120 17.27 39.91 -62.04
N ASP A 121 18.45 39.42 -62.46
CA ASP A 121 19.45 40.28 -63.09
C ASP A 121 19.15 40.42 -64.59
N SER A 122 18.69 41.62 -64.94
CA SER A 122 18.53 42.08 -66.32
C SER A 122 19.88 42.44 -66.94
N VAL A 123 20.01 42.05 -68.20
CA VAL A 123 21.13 42.38 -69.09
C VAL A 123 20.85 43.70 -69.85
N LYS A 124 21.83 44.61 -69.75
CA LYS A 124 22.28 45.65 -70.74
C LYS A 124 21.45 46.93 -70.99
N PRO A 125 22.00 47.99 -71.63
CA PRO A 125 22.89 48.02 -72.83
C PRO A 125 24.39 48.28 -72.61
#